data_AF-A0A965CK79-F1
#
_entry.id   AF-A0A965CK79-F1
#
_cell.length_a   1.000
_cell.length_b   1.000
_cell.length_c   1.000
_cell.angle_alpha   90.00
_cell.angle_beta   90.00
_cell.angle_gamma   90.00
#
_symmetry.space_group_name_H-M   'P 1'
#
loop_
_entity.id
_entity.type
_entity.pdbx_description
1 polymer ?
#
loop_
_entity_poly.entity_id
_entity_poly.type
_entity_poly.pdbx_seq_one_letter_code
_entity_poly.pdbx_strand_id
1 'polypeptide(L)'
;MIALTIILDALIILVMLLSAFLWFLASRSRLRRISRHEVLDYADINRIVTAVNRAQILNSRAAFMTALAALLAAFRVMIDLWAMK
;
A
#
# COMPACT_ATOMS: atom_id res chain seq x y z
N MET A 1 4.16 -1.10 -30.62
CA MET A 1 3.69 -2.05 -29.58
C MET A 1 4.74 -2.28 -28.50
N ILE A 2 5.98 -2.62 -28.84
CA ILE A 2 7.08 -2.84 -27.86
C ILE A 2 7.30 -1.65 -26.91
N ALA A 3 7.33 -0.41 -27.43
CA ALA A 3 7.53 0.76 -26.57
C ALA A 3 6.40 0.94 -25.54
N LEU A 4 5.15 0.63 -25.90
CA LEU A 4 4.00 0.75 -25.01
C LEU A 4 4.04 -0.28 -23.86
N THR A 5 4.40 -1.53 -24.17
CA THR A 5 4.50 -2.58 -23.14
C THR A 5 5.65 -2.31 -22.17
N ILE A 6 6.79 -1.80 -22.66
CA ILE A 6 7.90 -1.37 -21.79
C ILE A 6 7.47 -0.25 -20.85
N ILE A 7 6.74 0.75 -21.35
CA ILE A 7 6.22 1.85 -20.52
C ILE A 7 5.26 1.32 -19.46
N LEU A 8 4.36 0.41 -19.82
CA LEU A 8 3.43 -0.23 -18.88
C LEU A 8 4.17 -1.02 -17.79
N ASP A 9 5.15 -1.84 -18.17
CA ASP A 9 5.95 -2.61 -17.21
C ASP A 9 6.69 -1.68 -16.23
N ALA A 10 7.29 -0.59 -16.73
CA ALA A 10 7.96 0.40 -15.88
C ALA A 10 6.99 1.09 -14.91
N LEU A 11 5.78 1.43 -15.36
CA LEU A 11 4.73 2.01 -14.50
C LEU A 11 4.24 1.01 -13.44
N ILE A 12 4.03 -0.24 -13.81
CA ILE A 12 3.63 -1.30 -12.87
C ILE A 12 4.68 -1.44 -11.77
N ILE A 13 5.95 -1.54 -12.14
CA ILE A 13 7.07 -1.64 -11.19
C ILE A 13 7.10 -0.43 -10.26
N LEU A 14 6.98 0.78 -10.82
CA LEU A 14 6.98 2.01 -10.02
C LEU A 14 5.84 2.04 -8.99
N VAL A 15 4.61 1.74 -9.42
CA VAL A 15 3.43 1.74 -8.54
C VAL A 15 3.54 0.63 -7.48
N MET A 16 4.06 -0.54 -7.83
CA MET A 16 4.34 -1.60 -6.86
C MET A 16 5.36 -1.18 -5.80
N LEU A 17 6.44 -0.50 -6.20
CA LEU A 17 7.44 0.02 -5.27
C LEU A 17 6.84 1.06 -4.33
N LEU A 18 5.97 1.94 -4.83
CA LEU A 18 5.23 2.90 -4.00
C LEU A 18 4.31 2.20 -3.00
N SER A 19 3.60 1.14 -3.42
CA SER A 19 2.79 0.31 -2.53
C SER A 19 3.62 -0.31 -1.41
N ALA A 20 4.72 -0.98 -1.77
CA ALA A 20 5.62 -1.61 -0.82
C ALA A 20 6.23 -0.61 0.16
N PHE A 21 6.60 0.58 -0.32
CA PHE A 21 7.12 1.66 0.52
C PHE A 21 6.07 2.16 1.53
N LEU A 22 4.81 2.29 1.12
CA LEU A 22 3.72 2.68 2.02
C LEU A 22 3.44 1.62 3.08
N TRP A 23 3.50 0.33 2.74
CA TRP A 23 3.42 -0.75 3.73
C TRP A 23 4.58 -0.75 4.71
N PHE A 24 5.79 -0.51 4.22
CA PHE A 24 6.95 -0.37 5.09
C PHE A 24 6.79 0.79 6.07
N LEU A 25 6.31 1.94 5.60
CA LEU A 25 5.99 3.09 6.46
C LEU A 25 4.88 2.75 7.47
N ALA A 26 3.81 2.08 7.05
CA ALA A 26 2.70 1.68 7.92
C ALA A 26 3.15 0.73 9.05
N SER A 27 4.18 -0.09 8.79
CA SER A 27 4.69 -1.10 9.71
C SER A 27 5.69 -0.57 10.75
N ARG A 28 6.14 0.68 10.64
CA ARG A 28 7.17 1.25 11.54
C ARG A 28 6.65 1.60 12.93
N SER A 29 5.35 1.86 13.08
CA SER A 29 4.77 2.25 14.36
C SER A 29 4.55 1.05 15.26
N ARG A 30 5.34 0.93 16.32
CA ARG A 30 5.15 -0.10 17.36
C ARG A 30 4.28 0.46 18.48
N LEU A 31 3.19 -0.22 18.80
CA LEU A 31 2.44 0.03 20.03
C LEU A 31 3.07 -0.78 21.17
N ARG A 32 3.22 -0.17 22.34
CA ARG A 32 3.63 -0.94 23.53
C ARG A 32 2.51 -1.86 23.96
N ARG A 33 2.86 -2.99 24.60
CA ARG A 33 1.89 -3.85 25.25
C ARG A 33 1.39 -3.18 26.54
N ILE A 34 0.07 -3.15 26.73
CA ILE A 34 -0.58 -2.57 27.91
C ILE A 34 -0.88 -3.71 28.90
N SER A 35 -0.59 -3.49 30.17
CA SER A 35 -0.92 -4.45 31.24
C SER A 35 -2.37 -4.28 31.69
N ARG A 36 -3.01 -5.37 32.12
CA ARG A 36 -4.39 -5.32 32.64
C ARG A 36 -4.56 -4.46 33.90
N HIS A 37 -3.45 -4.20 34.61
CA HIS A 37 -3.44 -3.43 35.86
C HIS A 37 -3.14 -1.94 35.61
N GLU A 38 -2.85 -1.53 34.38
CA GLU A 38 -2.66 -0.12 34.03
C GLU A 38 -4.01 0.56 33.84
N VAL A 39 -4.13 1.78 34.37
CA VAL A 39 -5.24 2.69 34.08
C VAL A 39 -4.80 3.60 32.94
N LEU A 40 -5.48 3.53 31.80
CA LEU A 40 -5.23 4.43 30.67
C LEU A 40 -6.01 5.72 30.88
N ASP A 41 -5.33 6.85 30.71
CA ASP A 41 -6.00 8.15 30.67
C ASP A 41 -6.46 8.50 29.25
N TYR A 42 -7.14 9.65 29.13
CA TYR A 42 -7.61 10.15 27.85
C TYR A 42 -6.47 10.46 26.87
N ALA A 43 -5.28 10.83 27.37
CA ALA A 43 -4.14 11.17 26.53
C ALA A 43 -3.53 9.91 25.91
N ASP A 44 -3.45 8.82 26.66
CA ASP A 44 -2.99 7.52 26.17
C ASP A 44 -3.93 6.94 25.12
N ILE A 45 -5.24 7.02 25.36
CA ILE A 45 -6.25 6.62 24.37
C ILE A 45 -6.10 7.42 23.08
N ASN A 46 -5.97 8.75 23.17
CA ASN A 46 -5.78 9.59 21.99
C ASN A 46 -4.50 9.25 21.22
N ARG A 47 -3.40 8.91 21.91
CA ARG A 47 -2.16 8.46 21.28
C ARG A 47 -2.35 7.15 20.52
N ILE A 48 -3.05 6.18 21.11
CA ILE A 48 -3.34 4.88 20.47
C ILE A 48 -4.21 5.08 19.23
N VAL A 49 -5.34 5.79 19.36
CA VAL A 49 -6.26 6.06 18.25
C VAL A 49 -5.54 6.80 17.12
N THR A 50 -4.74 7.81 17.45
CA THR A 50 -3.95 8.55 16.44
C THR A 50 -2.95 7.65 15.72
N ALA A 51 -2.25 6.78 16.45
CA ALA A 51 -1.30 5.84 15.85
C ALA A 51 -2.00 4.84 14.92
N VAL A 52 -3.13 4.27 15.35
CA VAL A 52 -3.93 3.35 14.54
C VAL A 52 -4.46 4.03 13.28
N ASN A 53 -5.05 5.22 13.39
CA ASN A 53 -5.59 5.96 12.25
C ASN A 53 -4.50 6.30 11.23
N ARG A 54 -3.30 6.71 11.68
CA ARG A 54 -2.16 6.97 10.79
C ARG A 54 -1.74 5.70 10.04
N ALA A 55 -1.66 4.56 10.72
CA ALA A 55 -1.33 3.28 10.09
C ALA A 55 -2.42 2.84 9.10
N GLN A 56 -3.70 3.02 9.43
CA GLN A 56 -4.81 2.72 8.54
C GLN A 56 -4.77 3.58 7.27
N ILE A 57 -4.53 4.88 7.37
CA ILE A 57 -4.40 5.76 6.20
C ILE A 57 -3.28 5.28 5.26
N LEU A 58 -2.11 4.92 5.81
CA LEU A 58 -1.00 4.40 5.01
C LEU A 58 -1.35 3.06 4.36
N ASN A 59 -2.01 2.16 5.08
CA ASN A 59 -2.46 0.88 4.54
C ASN A 59 -3.49 1.05 3.41
N SER A 60 -4.46 1.96 3.57
CA SER A 60 -5.44 2.28 2.52
C SER A 60 -4.76 2.82 1.25
N ARG A 61 -3.74 3.67 1.42
CA ARG A 61 -2.93 4.18 0.29
C ARG A 61 -2.12 3.07 -0.38
N ALA A 62 -1.51 2.17 0.39
CA ALA A 62 -0.78 1.01 -0.15
C ALA A 62 -1.72 0.07 -0.93
N ALA A 63 -2.91 -0.22 -0.39
CA ALA A 63 -3.93 -1.02 -1.05
C ALA A 63 -4.37 -0.38 -2.39
N PHE A 64 -4.59 0.94 -2.41
CA PHE A 64 -4.93 1.67 -3.64
C PHE A 64 -3.81 1.56 -4.70
N MET A 65 -2.55 1.74 -4.31
CA MET A 65 -1.41 1.56 -5.23
C MET A 65 -1.36 0.12 -5.77
N THR A 66 -1.60 -0.87 -4.93
CA THR A 66 -1.65 -2.29 -5.36
C THR A 66 -2.77 -2.52 -6.38
N ALA A 67 -3.95 -1.96 -6.15
CA ALA A 67 -5.08 -2.06 -7.10
C ALA A 67 -4.74 -1.39 -8.44
N LEU A 68 -4.08 -0.23 -8.41
CA LEU A 68 -3.63 0.47 -9.61
C LEU A 68 -2.58 -0.35 -10.39
N ALA A 69 -1.61 -0.95 -9.70
CA ALA A 69 -0.63 -1.84 -10.34
C ALA A 69 -1.31 -3.06 -10.99
N ALA A 70 -2.29 -3.66 -10.32
CA ALA A 70 -3.07 -4.78 -10.86
C ALA A 70 -3.86 -4.38 -12.12
N LEU A 71 -4.47 -3.19 -12.13
CA LEU A 71 -5.18 -2.67 -13.30
C LEU A 71 -4.23 -2.46 -14.50
N LEU A 72 -3.05 -1.87 -14.26
CA LEU A 72 -2.05 -1.68 -15.31
C LEU A 72 -1.52 -3.02 -15.83
N ALA A 73 -1.29 -3.99 -14.95
CA ALA A 73 -0.88 -5.35 -15.34
C ALA A 73 -1.94 -6.04 -16.20
N ALA A 74 -3.23 -5.88 -15.85
CA ALA A 74 -4.33 -6.41 -16.66
C ALA A 74 -4.32 -5.81 -18.08
N PHE A 75 -4.14 -4.49 -18.21
CA PHE A 75 -4.02 -3.85 -19.54
C PHE A 75 -2.81 -4.35 -20.33
N ARG A 76 -1.67 -4.52 -19.68
CA ARG A 76 -0.47 -5.10 -20.32
C ARG A 76 -0.74 -6.50 -20.86
N VAL A 77 -1.41 -7.36 -20.08
CA VAL A 77 -1.78 -8.72 -20.52
C VAL A 77 -2.77 -8.67 -21.68
N MET A 78 -3.76 -7.78 -21.66
CA MET A 78 -4.70 -7.63 -22.78
C MET A 78 -4.01 -7.21 -24.08
N ILE A 79 -3.02 -6.32 -24.02
CA ILE A 79 -2.22 -5.91 -25.19
C ILE A 79 -1.42 -7.09 -25.73
N ASP A 80 -0.76 -7.86 -24.87
CA ASP A 80 0.01 -9.04 -25.27
C ASP A 80 -0.90 -10.09 -25.94
N LEU A 81 -2.08 -10.37 -25.37
CA LEU A 81 -3.05 -11.29 -25.95
C LEU A 81 -3.58 -10.82 -27.31
N TRP A 82 -3.77 -9.51 -27.48
CA TRP A 82 -4.18 -8.95 -28.77
C TRP A 82 -3.06 -9.01 -29.80
N ALA A 83 -1.80 -8.84 -29.38
CA ALA A 83 -0.62 -8.95 -30.24
C ALA A 83 -0.32 -10.36 -30.75
N MET A 84 -0.77 -11.39 -30.00
CA MET A 84 -0.61 -12.80 -30.34
C MET A 84 -1.65 -13.32 -31.34
N LYS A 85 -2.72 -12.55 -31.61
CA LYS A 85 -3.67 -12.82 -32.68
C LYS A 85 -3.11 -12.40 -34.03
#